data_AF-A0A7G9YHR0-F1
#
_entry.id   AF-A0A7G9YHR0-F1
#
_cell.length_a   1.000
_cell.length_b   1.000
_cell.length_c   1.000
_cell.angle_alpha   90.00
_cell.angle_beta   90.00
_cell.angle_gamma   90.00
#
_symmetry.space_group_name_H-M   'P 1'
#
loop_
_entity.id
_entity.type
_entity.pdbx_description
1 polymer ?
#
loop_
_entity_poly.entity_id
_entity_poly.type
_entity_poly.pdbx_seq_one_letter_code
_entity_poly.pdbx_strand_id
1 'polypeptide(L)'
;MFNIVKLAGVLLLLIGMCTAATAEDAPYTSADFDDPTVCMGCHAEIYEQWNGSMHANAYIDPVYQKEDEMASRETNGLTDEYCIKCHSPIGFLTGEILPADRSNMGEISKKGIQCDFCHVVTAVSGINGAYDVEPGRVKRGHYDDSRPMYHTAEFSGAPR
;
A
#
# COMPACT_ATOMS: atom_id res chain seq x y z
N MET A 1 42.03 -2.59 -53.77
CA MET A 1 41.79 -1.20 -53.33
C MET A 1 40.27 -1.07 -53.25
N PHE A 2 39.58 -1.09 -52.10
CA PHE A 2 39.76 -0.32 -50.87
C PHE A 2 39.37 -1.11 -49.61
N ASN A 3 39.82 -0.58 -48.48
CA ASN A 3 40.01 -1.19 -47.15
C ASN A 3 38.77 -1.76 -46.45
N ILE A 4 38.95 -2.99 -45.99
CA ILE A 4 38.50 -3.51 -44.70
C ILE A 4 39.26 -2.71 -43.61
N VAL A 5 38.63 -2.40 -42.47
CA VAL A 5 39.19 -1.83 -41.21
C VAL A 5 38.56 -0.49 -40.82
N LYS A 6 37.96 -0.50 -39.62
CA LYS A 6 37.31 0.58 -38.83
C LYS A 6 35.81 0.75 -39.07
N LEU A 7 35.02 -0.06 -38.35
CA LEU A 7 33.96 0.47 -37.48
C LEU A 7 33.63 -0.57 -36.39
N ALA A 8 34.68 -1.03 -35.70
CA ALA A 8 34.51 -1.61 -34.38
C ALA A 8 34.32 -0.44 -33.41
N GLY A 9 33.21 -0.42 -32.67
CA GLY A 9 33.07 0.44 -31.50
C GLY A 9 31.94 1.45 -31.55
N VAL A 10 30.70 1.00 -31.73
CA VAL A 10 29.56 1.59 -31.01
C VAL A 10 28.54 0.47 -30.73
N LEU A 11 28.95 -0.54 -29.95
CA LEU A 11 27.97 -1.33 -29.20
C LEU A 11 27.71 -0.54 -27.92
N LEU A 12 26.84 0.48 -28.04
CA LEU A 12 26.32 1.20 -26.88
C LEU A 12 25.51 0.17 -26.10
N LEU A 13 26.08 -0.33 -25.00
CA LEU A 13 25.32 -1.04 -23.97
C LEU A 13 24.23 -0.09 -23.47
N LEU A 14 23.03 -0.21 -24.03
CA LEU A 14 21.81 0.16 -23.34
C LEU A 14 21.56 -0.89 -22.26
N ILE A 15 22.42 -0.92 -21.24
CA ILE A 15 22.01 -1.40 -19.93
C ILE A 15 21.00 -0.34 -19.49
N GLY A 16 19.72 -0.61 -19.76
CA GLY A 16 18.65 0.07 -19.06
C GLY A 16 18.91 -0.18 -17.57
N MET A 17 19.43 0.84 -16.89
CA MET A 17 19.39 0.90 -15.43
C MET A 17 17.91 0.91 -15.08
N CYS A 18 17.38 -0.28 -14.81
CA CYS A 18 16.17 -0.44 -14.04
C CYS A 18 16.56 0.01 -12.63
N THR A 19 16.46 1.31 -12.38
CA THR A 19 16.55 1.83 -11.02
C THR A 19 15.38 1.20 -10.27
N ALA A 20 15.69 0.25 -9.37
CA ALA A 20 14.70 -0.22 -8.42
C ALA A 20 14.15 1.01 -7.69
N ALA A 21 12.83 1.21 -7.74
CA ALA A 21 12.18 2.26 -6.99
C ALA A 21 12.57 2.10 -5.52
N THR A 22 13.21 3.12 -4.96
CA THR A 22 13.55 3.13 -3.54
C THR A 22 12.38 3.70 -2.74
N ALA A 23 12.28 3.35 -1.46
CA ALA A 23 11.25 3.85 -0.55
C ALA A 23 11.11 5.41 -0.53
N GLU A 24 12.11 6.14 -1.03
CA GLU A 24 12.12 7.61 -1.10
C GLU A 24 11.18 8.22 -2.16
N ASP A 25 10.65 7.40 -3.08
CA ASP A 25 9.71 7.86 -4.12
C ASP A 25 8.23 7.62 -3.74
N ALA A 26 7.95 7.23 -2.49
CA ALA A 26 6.57 6.98 -2.06
C ALA A 26 5.73 8.27 -2.09
N PRO A 27 4.51 8.24 -2.65
CA PRO A 27 3.66 9.43 -2.80
C PRO A 27 3.09 9.95 -1.48
N TYR A 28 3.16 9.14 -0.40
CA TYR A 28 2.58 9.43 0.90
C TYR A 28 3.53 9.06 2.04
N THR A 29 3.21 9.55 3.22
CA THR A 29 3.81 9.15 4.50
C THR A 29 2.74 8.59 5.43
N SER A 30 3.13 7.84 6.46
CA SER A 30 2.15 7.33 7.45
C SER A 30 1.36 8.45 8.15
N ALA A 31 1.89 9.67 8.19
CA ALA A 31 1.22 10.82 8.80
C ALA A 31 0.05 11.37 7.96
N ASP A 32 -0.06 10.98 6.69
CA ASP A 32 -1.17 11.37 5.82
C ASP A 32 -2.45 10.58 6.10
N PHE A 33 -2.35 9.52 6.91
CA PHE A 33 -3.45 8.64 7.28
C PHE A 33 -3.79 8.77 8.77
N ASP A 34 -5.08 8.78 9.07
CA ASP A 34 -5.59 8.83 10.44
C ASP A 34 -5.40 7.48 11.14
N ASP A 35 -5.08 7.52 12.44
CA ASP A 35 -5.12 6.33 13.29
C ASP A 35 -6.59 5.87 13.48
N PRO A 36 -6.90 4.56 13.49
CA PRO A 36 -8.26 4.05 13.62
C PRO A 36 -8.94 4.49 14.93
N THR A 37 -8.17 4.83 15.96
CA THR A 37 -8.69 5.39 17.21
C THR A 37 -9.32 6.78 17.03
N VAL A 38 -8.95 7.53 15.99
CA VAL A 38 -9.66 8.77 15.60
C VAL A 38 -11.08 8.41 15.18
N CYS A 39 -11.23 7.36 14.36
CA CYS A 39 -12.53 6.86 13.91
C CYS A 39 -13.36 6.31 15.08
N MET A 40 -12.73 5.59 16.02
CA MET A 40 -13.36 5.06 17.24
C MET A 40 -14.08 6.15 18.05
N GLY A 41 -13.57 7.39 18.06
CA GLY A 41 -14.17 8.49 18.82
C GLY A 41 -15.64 8.77 18.47
N CYS A 42 -16.07 8.46 17.24
CA CYS A 42 -17.47 8.59 16.80
C CYS A 42 -18.08 7.26 16.29
N HIS A 43 -17.26 6.32 15.84
CA HIS A 43 -17.67 5.03 15.25
C HIS A 43 -17.22 3.83 16.09
N ALA A 44 -17.43 3.89 17.40
CA ALA A 44 -16.92 2.90 18.35
C ALA A 44 -17.36 1.45 18.04
N GLU A 45 -18.61 1.23 17.65
CA GLU A 45 -19.12 -0.11 17.33
C GLU A 45 -18.45 -0.69 16.07
N ILE A 46 -18.26 0.13 15.04
CA ILE A 46 -17.58 -0.26 13.80
C ILE A 46 -16.10 -0.52 14.07
N TYR A 47 -15.47 0.33 14.89
CA TYR A 47 -14.09 0.13 15.31
C TYR A 47 -13.91 -1.22 16.02
N GLU A 48 -14.80 -1.58 16.94
CA GLU A 48 -14.71 -2.87 17.66
C GLU A 48 -14.83 -4.06 16.71
N GLN A 49 -15.76 -3.97 15.74
CA GLN A 49 -15.91 -4.99 14.69
C GLN A 49 -14.65 -5.12 13.83
N TRP A 50 -14.06 -3.99 13.42
CA TRP A 50 -12.81 -3.98 12.67
C TRP A 50 -11.65 -4.56 13.49
N ASN A 51 -11.49 -4.11 14.74
CA ASN A 51 -10.39 -4.49 15.63
C ASN A 51 -10.38 -6.01 15.92
N GLY A 52 -11.56 -6.64 15.94
CA GLY A 52 -11.70 -8.10 16.05
C GLY A 52 -11.62 -8.88 14.73
N SER A 53 -11.42 -8.23 13.60
CA SER A 53 -11.47 -8.85 12.26
C SER A 53 -10.10 -9.26 11.72
N MET A 54 -10.10 -10.06 10.65
CA MET A 54 -8.87 -10.37 9.92
C MET A 54 -8.32 -9.17 9.14
N HIS A 55 -9.10 -8.12 8.90
CA HIS A 55 -8.59 -6.89 8.28
C HIS A 55 -7.65 -6.13 9.21
N ALA A 56 -8.01 -5.98 10.49
CA ALA A 56 -7.11 -5.41 11.49
C ALA A 56 -5.87 -6.28 11.72
N ASN A 57 -6.03 -7.61 11.64
CA ASN A 57 -4.93 -8.57 11.81
C ASN A 57 -4.12 -8.83 10.53
N ALA A 58 -4.46 -8.20 9.41
CA ALA A 58 -3.95 -8.59 8.09
C ALA A 58 -2.42 -8.62 8.04
N TYR A 59 -1.74 -7.64 8.65
CA TYR A 59 -0.29 -7.62 8.73
C TYR A 59 0.29 -8.31 9.97
N ILE A 60 -0.39 -8.20 11.13
CA ILE A 60 0.18 -8.62 12.42
C ILE A 60 -0.01 -10.12 12.71
N ASP A 61 -0.77 -10.84 11.87
CA ASP A 61 -0.90 -12.29 11.97
C ASP A 61 0.49 -12.97 11.83
N PRO A 62 0.96 -13.70 12.85
CA PRO A 62 2.25 -14.40 12.79
C PRO A 62 2.35 -15.42 11.67
N VAL A 63 1.21 -16.01 11.26
CA VAL A 63 1.18 -16.94 10.11
C VAL A 63 1.49 -16.18 8.84
N TYR A 64 0.80 -15.06 8.60
CA TYR A 64 1.08 -14.19 7.45
C TYR A 64 2.55 -13.75 7.42
N GLN A 65 3.07 -13.21 8.52
CA GLN A 65 4.44 -12.68 8.55
C GLN A 65 5.47 -13.77 8.20
N LYS A 66 5.28 -15.00 8.66
CA LYS A 66 6.20 -16.11 8.36
C LYS A 66 6.09 -16.59 6.93
N GLU A 67 4.89 -16.60 6.36
CA GLU A 67 4.67 -16.90 4.94
C GLU A 67 5.25 -15.80 4.04
N ASP A 68 5.08 -14.52 4.38
CA ASP A 68 5.64 -13.39 3.63
C ASP A 68 7.18 -13.41 3.64
N GLU A 69 7.79 -13.63 4.82
CA GLU A 69 9.24 -13.84 4.93
C GLU A 69 9.73 -15.04 4.11
N MET A 70 8.97 -16.14 4.08
CA MET A 70 9.31 -17.33 3.29
C MET A 70 9.22 -17.05 1.79
N ALA A 71 8.12 -16.45 1.34
CA ALA A 71 7.91 -16.07 -0.04
C ALA A 71 8.99 -15.08 -0.51
N SER A 72 9.32 -14.08 0.31
CA SER A 72 10.42 -13.14 0.06
C SER A 72 11.75 -13.87 -0.14
N ARG A 73 12.12 -14.78 0.77
CA ARG A 73 13.38 -15.56 0.64
C ARG A 73 13.40 -16.46 -0.59
N GLU A 74 12.33 -17.19 -0.85
CA GLU A 74 12.28 -18.17 -1.96
C GLU A 74 12.24 -17.50 -3.32
N THR A 75 11.69 -16.29 -3.39
CA THR A 75 11.57 -15.52 -4.64
C THR A 75 12.63 -14.44 -4.77
N ASN A 76 13.56 -14.31 -3.82
CA ASN A 76 14.53 -13.22 -3.73
C ASN A 76 13.86 -11.82 -3.80
N GLY A 77 12.76 -11.66 -3.05
CA GLY A 77 12.05 -10.39 -2.88
C GLY A 77 11.01 -10.08 -3.97
N LEU A 78 10.82 -10.94 -4.98
CA LEU A 78 9.88 -10.68 -6.08
C LEU A 78 8.41 -10.59 -5.61
N THR A 79 8.08 -11.13 -4.44
CA THR A 79 6.73 -11.10 -3.86
C THR A 79 6.50 -10.00 -2.83
N ASP A 80 7.53 -9.25 -2.45
CA ASP A 80 7.48 -8.34 -1.28
C ASP A 80 6.41 -7.24 -1.43
N GLU A 81 6.22 -6.72 -2.64
CA GLU A 81 5.14 -5.77 -2.92
C GLU A 81 3.78 -6.44 -3.12
N TYR A 82 3.77 -7.69 -3.59
CA TYR A 82 2.55 -8.38 -3.97
C TYR A 82 1.66 -8.66 -2.75
N CYS A 83 2.25 -9.20 -1.69
CA CYS A 83 1.54 -9.53 -0.45
C CYS A 83 1.10 -8.26 0.28
N ILE A 84 2.02 -7.31 0.42
CA ILE A 84 1.85 -6.14 1.29
C ILE A 84 0.80 -5.15 0.76
N LYS A 85 0.57 -5.08 -0.56
CA LYS A 85 -0.53 -4.29 -1.15
C LYS A 85 -1.90 -4.60 -0.56
N CYS A 86 -2.10 -5.83 -0.07
CA CYS A 86 -3.35 -6.24 0.58
C CYS A 86 -3.21 -6.32 2.11
N HIS A 87 -2.05 -6.72 2.62
CA HIS A 87 -1.89 -6.97 4.07
C HIS A 87 -1.47 -5.74 4.88
N SER A 88 -0.81 -4.77 4.27
CA SER A 88 -0.56 -3.43 4.82
C SER A 88 -0.56 -2.43 3.66
N PRO A 89 -1.73 -2.11 3.11
CA PRO A 89 -1.83 -1.21 1.96
C PRO A 89 -1.24 0.18 2.25
N ILE A 90 -1.38 0.70 3.48
CA ILE A 90 -0.73 1.94 3.87
C ILE A 90 0.79 1.77 3.86
N GLY A 91 1.33 0.69 4.43
CA GLY A 91 2.76 0.43 4.40
C GLY A 91 3.33 0.37 2.97
N PHE A 92 2.56 -0.19 2.03
CA PHE A 92 2.89 -0.13 0.60
C PHE A 92 2.90 1.31 0.07
N LEU A 93 1.81 2.05 0.28
CA LEU A 93 1.62 3.41 -0.21
C LEU A 93 2.65 4.41 0.34
N THR A 94 3.19 4.14 1.53
CA THR A 94 4.19 4.97 2.22
C THR A 94 5.62 4.50 2.03
N GLY A 95 5.83 3.42 1.27
CA GLY A 95 7.17 2.87 1.03
C GLY A 95 7.80 2.19 2.24
N GLU A 96 7.06 1.99 3.33
CA GLU A 96 7.50 1.33 4.56
C GLU A 96 7.58 -0.21 4.40
N ILE A 97 7.97 -0.66 3.22
CA ILE A 97 8.04 -2.08 2.86
C ILE A 97 9.46 -2.66 2.96
N LEU A 98 10.45 -1.82 3.28
CA LEU A 98 11.84 -2.20 3.41
C LEU A 98 12.37 -1.91 4.83
N PRO A 99 13.31 -2.71 5.35
CA PRO A 99 13.86 -3.95 4.77
C PRO A 99 12.85 -5.11 4.74
N ALA A 100 13.21 -6.24 4.12
CA ALA A 100 12.30 -7.37 3.89
C ALA A 100 11.62 -7.92 5.16
N ASP A 101 12.30 -7.83 6.32
CA ASP A 101 11.74 -8.21 7.63
C ASP A 101 10.77 -7.18 8.24
N ARG A 102 10.51 -6.07 7.50
CA ARG A 102 9.59 -4.99 7.85
C ARG A 102 9.84 -4.33 9.19
N SER A 103 11.07 -4.42 9.69
CA SER A 103 11.49 -3.83 10.97
C SER A 103 11.29 -2.32 11.05
N ASN A 104 11.22 -1.63 9.90
CA ASN A 104 11.01 -0.18 9.82
C ASN A 104 9.55 0.24 9.64
N MET A 105 8.57 -0.68 9.62
CA MET A 105 7.17 -0.29 9.50
C MET A 105 6.72 0.57 10.68
N GLY A 106 6.10 1.70 10.36
CA GLY A 106 5.45 2.59 11.31
C GLY A 106 4.19 1.97 11.92
N GLU A 107 3.71 2.57 13.01
CA GLU A 107 2.58 2.03 13.77
C GLU A 107 1.26 2.06 12.98
N ILE A 108 1.06 3.06 12.11
CA ILE A 108 -0.12 3.15 11.24
C ILE A 108 -0.09 2.04 10.20
N SER A 109 1.04 1.83 9.52
CA SER A 109 1.21 0.76 8.53
C SER A 109 0.96 -0.62 9.14
N LYS A 110 1.29 -0.84 10.41
CA LYS A 110 1.03 -2.11 11.11
C LYS A 110 -0.45 -2.40 11.37
N LYS A 111 -1.37 -1.44 11.20
CA LYS A 111 -2.82 -1.61 11.46
C LYS A 111 -3.57 -2.38 10.36
N GLY A 112 -2.85 -3.08 9.47
CA GLY A 112 -3.47 -3.92 8.43
C GLY A 112 -4.33 -3.11 7.46
N ILE A 113 -5.48 -3.66 7.10
CA ILE A 113 -6.50 -2.98 6.28
C ILE A 113 -7.36 -2.13 7.22
N GLN A 114 -6.89 -0.93 7.52
CA GLN A 114 -7.52 -0.06 8.51
C GLN A 114 -8.62 0.86 7.94
N CYS A 115 -9.36 1.51 8.85
CA CYS A 115 -10.47 2.40 8.54
C CYS A 115 -10.08 3.41 7.46
N ASP A 116 -8.98 4.13 7.66
CA ASP A 116 -8.69 5.25 6.78
C ASP A 116 -8.36 4.81 5.37
N PHE A 117 -7.52 3.77 5.21
CA PHE A 117 -7.21 3.19 3.90
C PHE A 117 -8.48 2.88 3.11
N CYS A 118 -9.40 2.09 3.68
CA CYS A 118 -10.65 1.72 3.01
C CYS A 118 -11.48 2.94 2.61
N HIS A 119 -11.48 3.98 3.46
CA HIS A 119 -12.28 5.17 3.28
C HIS A 119 -11.62 6.25 2.42
N VAL A 120 -10.37 6.09 1.99
CA VAL A 120 -9.69 7.02 1.07
C VAL A 120 -9.50 6.47 -0.33
N VAL A 121 -9.90 5.20 -0.59
CA VAL A 121 -9.93 4.62 -1.94
C VAL A 121 -10.91 5.40 -2.82
N THR A 122 -10.44 5.88 -3.96
CA THR A 122 -11.21 6.60 -4.97
C THR A 122 -11.57 5.71 -6.17
N ALA A 123 -10.71 4.75 -6.50
CA ALA A 123 -10.95 3.81 -7.57
C ALA A 123 -10.12 2.53 -7.40
N VAL A 124 -10.54 1.48 -8.10
CA VAL A 124 -9.74 0.28 -8.35
C VAL A 124 -9.35 0.32 -9.83
N SER A 125 -8.11 0.71 -10.11
CA SER A 125 -7.63 1.00 -11.46
C SER A 125 -7.02 -0.22 -12.17
N GLY A 126 -6.93 -1.36 -11.48
CA GLY A 126 -6.38 -2.59 -12.04
C GLY A 126 -6.58 -3.82 -11.16
N ILE A 127 -5.68 -4.79 -11.32
CA ILE A 127 -5.64 -6.04 -10.53
C ILE A 127 -4.56 -5.98 -9.45
N ASN A 128 -4.56 -6.93 -8.51
CA ASN A 128 -3.51 -7.11 -7.51
C ASN A 128 -3.25 -5.86 -6.64
N GLY A 129 -4.32 -5.28 -6.09
CA GLY A 129 -4.22 -4.15 -5.17
C GLY A 129 -3.85 -2.81 -5.81
N ALA A 130 -4.19 -2.62 -7.08
CA ALA A 130 -4.10 -1.33 -7.77
C ALA A 130 -5.23 -0.38 -7.29
N TYR A 131 -5.05 0.16 -6.09
CA TYR A 131 -5.96 1.14 -5.49
C TYR A 131 -5.48 2.55 -5.77
N ASP A 132 -6.36 3.38 -6.30
CA ASP A 132 -6.17 4.83 -6.30
C ASP A 132 -6.70 5.36 -4.97
N VAL A 133 -5.91 6.17 -4.28
CA VAL A 133 -6.25 6.72 -2.96
C VAL A 133 -6.05 8.22 -2.91
N GLU A 134 -6.84 8.90 -2.08
CA GLU A 134 -6.71 10.32 -1.78
C GLU A 134 -6.86 10.52 -0.26
N PRO A 135 -5.77 10.37 0.52
CA PRO A 135 -5.80 10.61 1.96
C PRO A 135 -6.20 12.05 2.31
N GLY A 136 -6.87 12.23 3.45
CA GLY A 136 -7.27 13.55 3.92
C GLY A 136 -8.68 13.61 4.50
N ARG A 137 -9.32 14.79 4.41
CA ARG A 137 -10.60 15.08 5.09
C ARG A 137 -11.83 14.44 4.45
N VAL A 138 -11.73 13.92 3.23
CA VAL A 138 -12.85 13.26 2.54
C VAL A 138 -12.77 11.77 2.81
N LYS A 139 -13.80 11.22 3.43
CA LYS A 139 -13.94 9.78 3.67
C LYS A 139 -15.10 9.25 2.82
N ARG A 140 -14.88 8.13 2.13
CA ARG A 140 -15.79 7.58 1.12
C ARG A 140 -16.45 6.31 1.63
N GLY A 141 -17.76 6.19 1.45
CA GLY A 141 -18.53 5.04 1.91
C GLY A 141 -19.55 4.56 0.90
N HIS A 142 -20.16 3.42 1.18
CA HIS A 142 -21.17 2.79 0.32
C HIS A 142 -22.54 3.47 0.35
N TYR A 143 -22.75 4.42 1.27
CA TYR A 143 -24.03 5.10 1.47
C TYR A 143 -23.92 6.56 1.06
N ASP A 144 -24.83 7.00 0.19
CA ASP A 144 -24.90 8.36 -0.36
C ASP A 144 -25.73 9.33 0.50
N ASP A 145 -26.32 8.85 1.60
CA ASP A 145 -27.14 9.62 2.53
C ASP A 145 -26.42 9.99 3.85
N SER A 146 -25.10 9.79 3.88
CA SER A 146 -24.24 10.10 5.02
C SER A 146 -24.34 11.58 5.43
N ARG A 147 -24.43 11.84 6.75
CA ARG A 147 -24.50 13.19 7.33
C ARG A 147 -23.26 13.47 8.17
N PRO A 148 -22.19 13.99 7.56
CA PRO A 148 -20.91 14.19 8.25
C PRO A 148 -20.97 15.34 9.26
N MET A 149 -20.18 15.21 10.32
CA MET A 149 -20.01 16.24 11.35
C MET A 149 -18.54 16.68 11.55
N TYR A 150 -17.58 15.79 11.32
CA TYR A 150 -16.15 16.05 11.53
C TYR A 150 -15.34 16.05 10.22
N HIS A 151 -15.44 14.98 9.43
CA HIS A 151 -14.80 14.81 8.12
C HIS A 151 -15.87 14.88 7.02
N THR A 152 -15.51 15.28 5.80
CA THR A 152 -16.44 15.22 4.66
C THR A 152 -16.77 13.76 4.34
N ALA A 153 -18.02 13.48 3.95
CA ALA A 153 -18.44 12.16 3.53
C ALA A 153 -18.87 12.20 2.06
N GLU A 154 -18.36 11.26 1.26
CA GLU A 154 -18.72 11.09 -0.15
C GLU A 154 -19.15 9.64 -0.43
N PHE A 155 -20.01 9.46 -1.42
CA PHE A 155 -20.32 8.13 -1.94
C PHE A 155 -19.14 7.61 -2.76
N SER A 156 -18.66 6.39 -2.46
CA SER A 156 -17.49 5.83 -3.15
C SER A 156 -17.77 5.48 -4.61
N GLY A 157 -18.99 5.04 -4.94
CA GLY A 157 -19.33 4.56 -6.29
C GLY A 157 -18.54 3.34 -6.77
N ALA A 158 -17.59 2.85 -5.96
CA ALA A 158 -16.76 1.69 -6.26
C ALA A 158 -17.64 0.43 -6.26
N PRO A 159 -17.52 -0.46 -7.26
CA PRO A 159 -18.25 -1.71 -7.28
C PRO A 159 -17.89 -2.56 -6.05
N ARG A 160 -18.90 -3.25 -5.51
CA ARG A 160 -18.73 -4.24 -4.43
C ARG A 160 -17.92 -5.44 -4.88
#